data_AF-A0A8D5U3V6-F1
#
_entry.id   AF-A0A8D5U3V6-F1
#
_cell.length_a   1.000
_cell.length_b   1.000
_cell.length_c   1.000
_cell.angle_alpha   90.00
_cell.angle_beta   90.00
_cell.angle_gamma   90.00
#
_symmetry.space_group_name_H-M   'P 1'
#
loop_
_entity.id
_entity.type
_entity.pdbx_description
1 polymer ?
#
loop_
_entity_poly.entity_id
_entity_poly.type
_entity_poly.pdbx_seq_one_letter_code
_entity_poly.pdbx_strand_id
1 'polypeptide(L)'
;MISFRSDRVKRLFEELLAGERTAADLAEIIQVESREIYPRLKRYFNTIVSVKKEGRINKYSINPRVLLIVKEALKRGRDVLRKAEELMRKVIGRELDEVEKKVIEFLIFYMRRTGRSYLEGGSEGNIAELISRAINEGLEETTRAILSLANVGILYLWPSSLAAKKVRLSKALLW
;
A
#
# COMPACT_ATOMS: atom_id res chain seq x y z
N MET A 1 3.89 -11.31 -9.33
CA MET A 1 3.32 -9.98 -9.05
C MET A 1 4.16 -9.31 -7.96
N ILE A 2 4.68 -8.10 -8.18
CA ILE A 2 5.58 -7.41 -7.22
C ILE A 2 4.75 -6.88 -6.04
N SER A 3 5.09 -7.28 -4.82
CA SER A 3 4.43 -6.82 -3.59
C SER A 3 5.46 -6.13 -2.69
N PHE A 4 5.27 -4.85 -2.38
CA PHE A 4 6.11 -4.11 -1.45
C PHE A 4 5.66 -4.40 -0.02
N ARG A 5 6.58 -4.77 0.88
CA ARG A 5 6.27 -5.17 2.27
C ARG A 5 6.08 -3.99 3.23
N SER A 6 6.44 -2.78 2.81
CA SER A 6 6.28 -1.55 3.59
C SER A 6 6.39 -0.32 2.68
N ASP A 7 5.91 0.82 3.16
CA ASP A 7 6.04 2.10 2.45
C ASP A 7 7.50 2.53 2.31
N ARG A 8 8.35 2.17 3.26
CA ARG A 8 9.81 2.38 3.12
C ARG A 8 10.34 1.65 1.89
N VAL A 9 9.97 0.38 1.69
CA VAL A 9 10.39 -0.36 0.50
C VAL A 9 9.76 0.24 -0.76
N LYS A 10 8.51 0.68 -0.71
CA LYS A 10 7.86 1.38 -1.84
C LYS A 10 8.64 2.64 -2.24
N ARG A 11 9.03 3.49 -1.28
CA ARG A 11 9.86 4.69 -1.50
C ARG A 11 11.21 4.36 -2.13
N LEU A 12 11.88 3.29 -1.68
CA LEU A 12 13.10 2.83 -2.34
C LEU A 12 12.88 2.54 -3.83
N PHE A 13 11.77 1.91 -4.20
CA PHE A 13 11.45 1.62 -5.60
C PHE A 13 11.02 2.84 -6.41
N GLU A 14 10.45 3.87 -5.78
CA GLU A 14 10.17 5.15 -6.43
C GLU A 14 11.47 5.86 -6.82
N GLU A 15 12.45 5.87 -5.92
CA GLU A 15 13.76 6.46 -6.16
C GLU A 15 14.56 5.69 -7.21
N LEU A 16 14.51 4.36 -7.16
CA LEU A 16 15.17 3.52 -8.16
C LEU A 16 14.52 3.62 -9.55
N LEU A 17 13.29 4.13 -9.67
CA LEU A 17 12.68 4.47 -10.95
C LEU A 17 13.20 5.79 -11.50
N ALA A 18 13.60 6.72 -10.64
CA ALA A 18 14.19 8.00 -11.04
C ALA A 18 15.63 7.85 -11.51
N GLY A 19 16.34 6.81 -11.06
CA GLY A 19 17.66 6.46 -11.56
C GLY A 19 18.40 5.50 -10.65
N GLU A 20 19.67 5.26 -11.00
CA GLU A 20 20.59 4.52 -10.13
C GLU A 20 20.85 5.31 -8.83
N ARG A 21 20.95 4.58 -7.70
CA ARG A 21 21.18 5.14 -6.36
C ARG A 21 22.17 4.30 -5.57
N THR A 22 22.94 4.93 -4.69
CA THR A 22 23.83 4.22 -3.77
C THR A 22 23.06 3.71 -2.53
N ALA A 23 23.67 2.80 -1.77
CA ALA A 23 23.13 2.40 -0.47
C ALA A 23 22.97 3.58 0.51
N ALA A 24 23.85 4.58 0.43
CA ALA A 24 23.81 5.76 1.29
C ALA A 24 22.61 6.65 0.95
N ASP A 25 22.42 6.97 -0.34
CA ASP A 25 21.29 7.81 -0.80
C ASP A 25 19.96 7.17 -0.38
N LEU A 26 19.81 5.87 -0.65
CA LEU A 26 18.60 5.12 -0.32
C LEU A 26 18.34 5.06 1.20
N ALA A 27 19.39 5.00 2.01
CA ALA A 27 19.29 4.97 3.46
C ALA A 27 18.84 6.31 4.04
N GLU A 28 19.32 7.41 3.48
CA GLU A 28 18.89 8.75 3.86
C GLU A 28 17.38 8.95 3.62
N ILE A 29 16.89 8.51 2.45
CA ILE A 29 15.48 8.64 2.05
C ILE A 29 14.51 7.95 3.01
N ILE A 30 14.90 6.80 3.56
CA ILE A 30 14.06 6.02 4.48
C ILE A 30 14.50 6.11 5.95
N GLN A 31 15.46 6.99 6.24
CA GLN A 31 16.01 7.27 7.57
C GLN A 31 16.47 5.99 8.30
N VAL A 32 17.39 5.25 7.69
CA VAL A 32 18.03 4.06 8.27
C VAL A 32 19.53 4.09 8.04
N GLU A 33 20.25 3.12 8.60
CA GLU A 33 21.67 2.94 8.29
C GLU A 33 21.87 2.31 6.91
N SER A 34 22.91 2.73 6.18
CA SER A 34 23.27 2.23 4.83
C SER A 34 23.33 0.69 4.73
N ARG A 35 23.82 0.02 5.79
CA ARG A 35 23.89 -1.45 5.85
C ARG A 35 22.53 -2.15 5.82
N GLU A 36 21.44 -1.45 6.16
CA GLU A 36 20.09 -2.00 6.13
C GLU A 36 19.46 -2.03 4.73
N ILE A 37 20.02 -1.32 3.75
CA ILE A 37 19.45 -1.28 2.39
C ILE A 37 19.57 -2.64 1.70
N TYR A 38 20.73 -3.28 1.81
CA TYR A 38 20.98 -4.59 1.20
C TYR A 38 19.95 -5.65 1.64
N PRO A 39 19.74 -5.94 2.94
CA PRO A 39 18.76 -6.95 3.35
C PRO A 39 17.33 -6.60 2.95
N ARG A 40 16.95 -5.31 2.88
CA ARG A 40 15.63 -4.87 2.44
C ARG A 40 15.39 -5.12 0.94
N LEU A 41 16.43 -4.96 0.12
CA LEU A 41 16.36 -5.18 -1.33
C LEU A 41 16.70 -6.60 -1.77
N LYS A 42 17.37 -7.41 -0.92
CA LYS A 42 17.90 -8.74 -1.23
C LYS A 42 16.93 -9.66 -1.98
N ARG A 43 15.67 -9.69 -1.55
CA ARG A 43 14.60 -10.50 -2.14
C ARG A 43 14.17 -10.10 -3.55
N TYR A 44 14.58 -8.93 -4.02
CA TYR A 44 14.26 -8.40 -5.35
C TYR A 44 15.47 -8.45 -6.29
N PHE A 45 16.63 -8.88 -5.80
CA PHE A 45 17.80 -9.06 -6.64
C PHE A 45 17.56 -10.12 -7.71
N ASN A 46 18.31 -10.02 -8.82
CA ASN A 46 18.27 -10.89 -10.00
C ASN A 46 16.95 -10.86 -10.80
N THR A 47 15.86 -10.38 -10.21
CA THR A 47 14.53 -10.32 -10.84
C THR A 47 14.11 -8.90 -11.14
N ILE A 48 14.31 -7.97 -10.19
CA ILE A 48 13.76 -6.62 -10.28
C ILE A 48 14.82 -5.55 -10.03
N VAL A 49 15.68 -5.74 -9.04
CA VAL A 49 16.76 -4.82 -8.70
C VAL A 49 18.08 -5.42 -9.15
N SER A 50 18.88 -4.63 -9.85
CA SER A 50 20.25 -4.95 -10.22
C SER A 50 21.19 -4.23 -9.26
N VAL A 51 22.30 -4.89 -8.92
CA VAL A 51 23.35 -4.31 -8.08
C VAL A 51 24.64 -4.25 -8.89
N LYS A 52 25.22 -3.06 -9.01
CA LYS A 52 26.53 -2.85 -9.61
C LYS A 52 27.48 -2.39 -8.52
N LYS A 53 28.66 -3.01 -8.44
CA LYS A 53 29.71 -2.61 -7.52
C LYS A 53 30.67 -1.68 -8.24
N GLU A 54 30.79 -0.45 -7.75
CA GLU A 54 31.79 0.52 -8.23
C GLU A 54 32.74 0.83 -7.07
N GLY A 55 33.93 0.23 -7.13
CA GLY A 55 34.89 0.25 -6.01
C GLY A 55 34.34 -0.43 -4.76
N ARG A 56 34.19 0.34 -3.67
CA ARG A 56 33.62 -0.12 -2.39
C ARG A 56 32.14 0.21 -2.23
N ILE A 57 31.50 0.80 -3.24
CA ILE A 57 30.13 1.29 -3.17
C ILE A 57 29.21 0.36 -3.98
N ASN A 58 28.08 -0.02 -3.39
CA ASN A 58 27.00 -0.70 -4.09
C ASN A 58 26.04 0.34 -4.66
N LYS A 59 25.81 0.26 -5.97
CA LYS A 59 24.78 1.00 -6.69
C LYS A 59 23.65 0.07 -7.07
N TYR A 60 22.42 0.55 -6.91
CA TYR A 60 21.19 -0.18 -7.16
C TYR A 60 20.42 0.50 -8.28
N SER A 61 19.82 -0.31 -9.15
CA SER A 61 18.94 0.17 -10.22
C SER A 61 17.82 -0.84 -10.48
N ILE A 62 16.72 -0.42 -11.10
CA ILE A 62 15.70 -1.35 -11.58
C ILE A 62 16.18 -1.99 -12.89
N ASN A 63 16.03 -3.30 -13.01
CA ASN A 63 16.32 -4.01 -14.24
C ASN A 63 15.41 -3.46 -15.38
N PRO A 64 15.98 -2.97 -16.50
CA PRO A 64 15.22 -2.38 -17.59
C PRO A 64 14.08 -3.27 -18.10
N ARG A 65 14.27 -4.60 -18.09
CA ARG A 65 13.29 -5.57 -18.56
C ARG A 65 11.98 -5.59 -17.76
N VAL A 66 12.02 -5.16 -16.49
CA VAL A 66 10.83 -5.14 -15.61
C VAL A 66 10.41 -3.74 -15.20
N LEU A 67 11.01 -2.71 -15.80
CA LEU A 67 10.77 -1.31 -15.45
C LEU A 67 9.29 -0.90 -15.60
N LEU A 68 8.62 -1.36 -16.66
CA LEU A 68 7.18 -1.14 -16.85
C LEU A 68 6.34 -1.82 -15.77
N ILE A 69 6.71 -3.06 -15.37
CA ILE A 69 6.01 -3.82 -14.33
C ILE A 69 6.14 -3.13 -12.96
N VAL A 70 7.32 -2.57 -12.66
CA VAL A 70 7.55 -1.81 -11.42
C VAL A 70 6.76 -0.50 -11.42
N LYS A 71 6.76 0.24 -12.55
CA LYS A 71 5.95 1.46 -12.71
C LYS A 71 4.48 1.17 -12.47
N GLU A 72 3.94 0.12 -13.08
CA GLU A 72 2.55 -0.31 -12.88
C GLU A 72 2.25 -0.69 -11.43
N ALA A 73 3.13 -1.46 -10.78
CA ALA A 73 2.96 -1.87 -9.38
C ALA A 73 2.92 -0.68 -8.40
N LEU A 74 3.67 0.38 -8.69
CA LEU A 74 3.69 1.63 -7.93
C LEU A 74 2.48 2.53 -8.22
N LYS A 75 2.01 2.57 -9.48
CA LYS A 75 0.82 3.35 -9.89
C LYS A 75 -0.48 2.83 -9.32
N ARG A 76 -0.68 1.50 -9.29
CA ARG A 76 -1.94 0.86 -8.88
C ARG A 76 -2.39 1.16 -7.44
N GLY A 77 -1.53 1.69 -6.57
CA GLY A 77 -1.91 2.08 -5.21
C GLY A 77 -2.39 3.53 -5.15
N ARG A 78 -1.70 4.41 -5.89
CA ARG A 78 -2.05 5.83 -6.02
C ARG A 78 -3.33 6.05 -6.82
N ASP A 79 -3.58 5.22 -7.84
CA ASP A 79 -4.78 5.37 -8.67
C ASP A 79 -6.07 5.05 -7.89
N VAL A 80 -6.03 4.06 -7.00
CA VAL A 80 -7.17 3.71 -6.14
C VAL A 80 -7.50 4.86 -5.17
N LEU A 81 -6.48 5.44 -4.52
CA LEU A 81 -6.68 6.59 -3.62
C LEU A 81 -7.21 7.81 -4.37
N ARG A 82 -6.64 8.14 -5.53
CA ARG A 82 -7.11 9.26 -6.36
C ARG A 82 -8.59 9.06 -6.77
N LYS A 83 -8.95 7.87 -7.28
CA LYS A 83 -10.34 7.53 -7.64
C LYS A 83 -11.27 7.62 -6.43
N ALA A 84 -10.80 7.18 -5.25
CA ALA A 84 -11.58 7.27 -4.01
C ALA A 84 -11.77 8.73 -3.56
N GLU A 85 -10.75 9.59 -3.66
CA GLU A 85 -10.88 11.02 -3.37
C GLU A 85 -11.83 11.73 -4.34
N GLU A 86 -11.76 11.42 -5.63
CA GLU A 86 -12.70 11.94 -6.64
C GLU A 86 -14.15 11.55 -6.30
N LEU A 87 -14.36 10.30 -5.90
CA LEU A 87 -15.68 9.82 -5.50
C LEU A 87 -16.16 10.49 -4.20
N MET A 88 -15.29 10.63 -3.19
CA MET A 88 -15.60 11.32 -1.94
C MET A 88 -15.99 12.79 -2.17
N ARG A 89 -15.20 13.51 -2.99
CA ARG A 89 -15.51 14.90 -3.39
C ARG A 89 -16.85 14.99 -4.14
N LYS A 90 -17.13 14.04 -5.03
CA LYS A 90 -18.37 14.02 -5.81
C LYS A 90 -19.62 13.73 -4.97
N VAL A 91 -19.53 12.83 -3.99
CA VAL A 91 -20.69 12.35 -3.21
C VAL A 91 -20.92 13.16 -1.94
N ILE A 92 -19.86 13.50 -1.20
CA ILE A 92 -19.95 14.18 0.10
C ILE A 92 -19.44 15.63 0.04
N GLY A 93 -18.64 16.00 -0.97
CA GLY A 93 -18.13 17.37 -1.09
C GLY A 93 -16.90 17.68 -0.23
N ARG A 94 -16.20 16.65 0.27
CA ARG A 94 -14.93 16.79 1.01
C ARG A 94 -13.86 15.83 0.49
N GLU A 95 -12.63 16.02 0.96
CA GLU A 95 -11.54 15.08 0.73
C GLU A 95 -11.58 13.92 1.73
N LEU A 96 -10.85 12.85 1.44
CA LEU A 96 -10.62 11.75 2.38
C LEU A 96 -9.82 12.24 3.59
N ASP A 97 -10.23 11.84 4.79
CA ASP A 97 -9.42 12.03 5.98
C ASP A 97 -8.26 11.00 6.06
N GLU A 98 -7.34 11.21 7.00
CA GLU A 98 -6.16 10.36 7.12
C GLU A 98 -6.48 8.93 7.56
N VAL A 99 -7.53 8.72 8.36
CA VAL A 99 -7.94 7.38 8.80
C VAL A 99 -8.58 6.63 7.63
N GLU A 100 -9.43 7.29 6.84
CA GLU A 100 -10.02 6.76 5.62
C GLU A 100 -8.94 6.35 4.60
N LYS A 101 -7.91 7.17 4.39
CA LYS A 101 -6.77 6.84 3.54
C LYS A 101 -6.05 5.59 4.05
N LYS A 102 -5.74 5.52 5.35
CA LYS A 102 -5.09 4.35 5.98
C LYS A 102 -5.93 3.08 5.83
N VAL A 103 -7.26 3.15 5.97
CA VAL A 103 -8.17 2.01 5.75
C VAL A 103 -8.08 1.51 4.31
N ILE A 104 -8.14 2.42 3.32
CA ILE A 104 -8.03 2.06 1.90
C ILE A 104 -6.67 1.42 1.62
N GLU A 105 -5.58 2.03 2.09
CA GLU A 105 -4.22 1.53 1.90
C GLU A 105 -4.02 0.15 2.53
N PHE A 106 -4.53 -0.07 3.73
CA PHE A 106 -4.52 -1.37 4.38
C PHE A 106 -5.23 -2.43 3.54
N LEU A 107 -6.42 -2.14 3.00
CA LEU A 107 -7.16 -3.09 2.18
C LEU A 107 -6.47 -3.36 0.83
N ILE A 108 -5.84 -2.35 0.22
CA ILE A 108 -4.98 -2.53 -0.97
C ILE A 108 -3.82 -3.47 -0.62
N PHE A 109 -3.14 -3.23 0.51
CA PHE A 109 -2.02 -4.03 0.96
C PHE A 109 -2.44 -5.49 1.22
N TYR A 110 -3.53 -5.69 1.96
CA TYR A 110 -4.08 -7.01 2.26
C TYR A 110 -4.39 -7.79 0.99
N MET A 111 -5.12 -7.17 0.04
CA MET A 111 -5.48 -7.80 -1.24
C MET A 111 -4.24 -8.21 -2.03
N ARG A 112 -3.22 -7.34 -2.11
CA ARG A 112 -1.96 -7.64 -2.81
C ARG A 112 -1.15 -8.74 -2.13
N ARG A 113 -1.18 -8.81 -0.80
CA ARG A 113 -0.38 -9.75 -0.01
C ARG A 113 -0.97 -11.16 0.00
N THR A 114 -2.29 -11.25 0.00
CA THR A 114 -3.03 -12.52 0.15
C THR A 114 -3.66 -13.02 -1.14
N GLY A 115 -3.83 -12.15 -2.15
CA GLY A 115 -4.60 -12.44 -3.36
C GLY A 115 -6.13 -12.46 -3.14
N ARG A 116 -6.61 -12.24 -1.91
CA ARG A 116 -8.03 -12.25 -1.59
C ARG A 116 -8.65 -10.88 -1.89
N SER A 117 -9.82 -10.86 -2.52
CA SER A 117 -10.52 -9.63 -2.87
C SER A 117 -11.31 -9.00 -1.73
N TYR A 118 -11.35 -9.63 -0.56
CA TYR A 118 -12.05 -9.18 0.63
C TYR A 118 -11.28 -9.60 1.88
N LEU A 119 -11.37 -8.80 2.93
CA LEU A 119 -10.98 -9.16 4.28
C LEU A 119 -12.18 -9.82 4.97
N GLU A 120 -11.97 -10.94 5.66
CA GLU A 120 -12.97 -11.57 6.52
C GLU A 120 -12.65 -11.27 7.98
N GLY A 121 -13.64 -10.83 8.74
CA GLY A 121 -13.62 -10.92 10.19
C GLY A 121 -13.66 -12.41 10.54
N GLY A 122 -12.56 -12.91 11.10
CA GLY A 122 -12.48 -14.30 11.55
C GLY A 122 -13.38 -14.56 12.77
N SER A 123 -13.18 -15.71 13.41
CA SER A 123 -13.81 -16.05 14.69
C SER A 123 -13.37 -15.15 15.86
N GLU A 124 -12.31 -14.35 15.68
CA GLU A 124 -11.60 -13.65 16.76
C GLU A 124 -11.70 -12.12 16.76
N GLY A 125 -12.44 -11.48 15.84
CA GLY A 125 -12.55 -10.02 15.89
C GLY A 125 -13.42 -9.36 14.85
N ASN A 126 -13.99 -8.22 15.24
CA ASN A 126 -14.72 -7.30 14.38
C ASN A 126 -13.75 -6.72 13.32
N ILE A 127 -14.21 -6.56 12.07
CA ILE A 127 -13.42 -5.95 10.98
C ILE A 127 -12.79 -4.63 11.40
N ALA A 128 -13.54 -3.80 12.13
CA ALA A 128 -13.04 -2.52 12.61
C ALA A 128 -11.87 -2.69 13.59
N GLU A 129 -11.92 -3.68 14.48
CA GLU A 129 -10.83 -3.98 15.43
C GLU A 129 -9.59 -4.50 14.70
N LEU A 130 -9.77 -5.39 13.71
CA LEU A 130 -8.68 -5.91 12.90
C LEU A 130 -7.95 -4.79 12.15
N ILE A 131 -8.71 -3.90 11.52
CA ILE A 131 -8.15 -2.77 10.77
C ILE A 131 -7.51 -1.77 11.74
N SER A 132 -8.18 -1.40 12.83
CA SER A 132 -7.69 -0.48 13.86
C SER A 132 -6.31 -0.89 14.40
N ARG A 133 -6.16 -2.16 14.77
CA ARG A 133 -4.87 -2.72 15.21
C ARG A 133 -3.80 -2.68 14.11
N ALA A 134 -4.19 -2.92 12.86
CA ALA A 134 -3.26 -2.94 11.74
C ALA A 134 -2.76 -1.54 11.33
N ILE A 135 -3.61 -0.52 11.43
CA ILE A 135 -3.27 0.86 11.07
C ILE A 135 -2.83 1.71 12.28
N ASN A 136 -2.89 1.14 13.48
CA ASN A 136 -2.57 1.78 14.76
C ASN A 136 -3.39 3.06 15.01
N GLU A 137 -4.70 2.96 14.79
CA GLU A 137 -5.68 4.03 15.05
C GLU A 137 -6.76 3.55 16.02
N GLY A 138 -7.49 4.49 16.62
CA GLY A 138 -8.59 4.16 17.53
C GLY A 138 -9.72 3.38 16.85
N LEU A 139 -10.41 2.53 17.63
CA LEU A 139 -11.50 1.70 17.14
C LEU A 139 -12.69 2.54 16.64
N GLU A 140 -13.02 3.61 17.36
CA GLU A 140 -14.12 4.50 17.00
C GLU A 140 -13.82 5.27 15.70
N GLU A 141 -12.62 5.82 15.56
CA GLU A 141 -12.14 6.49 14.34
C GLU A 141 -12.18 5.54 13.15
N THR A 142 -11.64 4.33 13.33
CA THR A 142 -11.61 3.30 12.28
C THR A 142 -13.03 2.90 11.87
N THR A 143 -13.93 2.74 12.84
CA THR A 143 -15.34 2.41 12.60
C THR A 143 -16.03 3.53 11.80
N ARG A 144 -15.83 4.79 12.20
CA ARG A 144 -16.37 5.96 11.48
C ARG A 144 -15.85 6.02 10.05
N ALA A 145 -14.54 5.81 9.85
CA ALA A 145 -13.93 5.78 8.52
C ALA A 145 -14.51 4.67 7.64
N ILE A 146 -14.64 3.44 8.16
CA ILE A 146 -15.23 2.32 7.42
C ILE A 146 -16.66 2.62 6.98
N LEU A 147 -17.49 3.18 7.88
CA LEU A 147 -18.87 3.54 7.58
C LEU A 147 -18.97 4.66 6.54
N SER A 148 -18.16 5.71 6.70
CA SER A 148 -18.10 6.82 5.75
C SER A 148 -17.75 6.33 4.34
N LEU A 149 -16.70 5.51 4.22
CA LEU A 149 -16.27 4.93 2.94
C LEU A 149 -17.31 3.96 2.35
N ALA A 150 -18.03 3.21 3.19
CA ALA A 150 -19.11 2.33 2.75
C ALA A 150 -20.31 3.13 2.20
N ASN A 151 -20.69 4.22 2.88
CA ASN A 151 -21.79 5.10 2.45
C ASN A 151 -21.51 5.76 1.09
N VAL A 152 -20.24 6.01 0.76
CA VAL A 152 -19.81 6.57 -0.54
C VAL A 152 -19.66 5.49 -1.62
N GLY A 153 -19.73 4.21 -1.26
CA GLY A 153 -19.49 3.10 -2.19
C GLY A 153 -18.01 2.89 -2.53
N ILE A 154 -17.09 3.42 -1.72
CA ILE A 154 -15.65 3.11 -1.79
C ILE A 154 -15.38 1.72 -1.22
N LEU A 155 -16.08 1.37 -0.14
CA LEU A 155 -16.07 0.03 0.46
C LEU A 155 -17.41 -0.67 0.31
N TYR A 156 -17.37 -2.00 0.35
CA TYR A 156 -18.55 -2.85 0.50
C TYR A 156 -18.40 -3.73 1.73
N LEU A 157 -19.45 -3.71 2.57
CA LEU A 157 -19.59 -4.50 3.78
C LEU A 157 -20.57 -5.66 3.53
N TRP A 158 -20.27 -6.85 4.07
CA TRP A 158 -21.17 -8.01 4.03
C TRP A 158 -21.27 -8.71 5.39
N PRO A 159 -22.47 -8.81 6.00
CA PRO A 159 -23.68 -8.06 5.62
C PRO A 159 -23.45 -6.55 5.70
N SER A 160 -24.32 -5.75 5.08
CA SER A 160 -24.20 -4.29 5.03
C SER A 160 -24.55 -3.65 6.39
N SER A 161 -23.75 -3.92 7.41
CA SER A 161 -23.93 -3.42 8.78
C SER A 161 -22.59 -3.32 9.51
N LEU A 162 -22.59 -2.74 10.71
CA LEU A 162 -21.41 -2.70 11.59
C LEU A 162 -20.95 -4.10 12.04
N ALA A 163 -21.83 -5.08 12.01
CA ALA A 163 -21.51 -6.49 12.25
C ALA A 163 -21.04 -7.20 10.96
N ALA A 164 -20.46 -6.44 10.02
CA ALA A 164 -19.94 -6.97 8.78
C ALA A 164 -18.91 -8.07 9.05
N LYS A 165 -19.12 -9.20 8.40
CA LYS A 165 -18.19 -10.34 8.42
C LYS A 165 -17.15 -10.23 7.32
N LYS A 166 -17.43 -9.45 6.26
CA LYS A 166 -16.47 -9.18 5.19
C LYS A 166 -16.46 -7.71 4.81
N VAL A 167 -15.28 -7.20 4.43
CA VAL A 167 -15.11 -5.87 3.82
C VAL A 167 -14.23 -5.97 2.59
N ARG A 168 -14.53 -5.18 1.56
CA ARG A 168 -13.69 -5.06 0.37
C ARG A 168 -13.76 -3.67 -0.24
N LEU A 169 -12.73 -3.33 -1.00
CA LEU A 169 -12.76 -2.17 -1.90
C LEU A 169 -13.78 -2.40 -3.03
N SER A 170 -14.37 -1.31 -3.48
CA SER A 170 -15.20 -1.28 -4.67
C SER A 170 -14.41 -1.73 -5.90
N LYS A 171 -15.00 -2.60 -6.72
CA LYS A 171 -14.37 -3.04 -7.96
C LYS A 171 -14.14 -1.85 -8.90
N ALA A 172 -15.03 -0.85 -8.89
CA ALA A 172 -14.89 0.35 -9.72
C ALA A 172 -13.63 1.16 -9.43
N LEU A 173 -13.01 0.98 -8.25
CA LEU A 173 -11.74 1.63 -7.91
C LEU A 173 -10.53 0.82 -8.38
N LEU A 174 -10.70 -0.48 -8.63
CA LEU A 174 -9.63 -1.42 -8.97
C LEU A 174 -9.38 -1.56 -10.48
N TRP A 175 -10.32 -1.08 -11.32
CA TRP A 175 -10.28 -1.10 -12.78
C TRP A 175 -10.26 0.32 -13.33
#